data_AF-X1LG54-F1
#
_entry.id   AF-X1LG54-F1
#
_cell.length_a   1.000
_cell.length_b   1.000
_cell.length_c   1.000
_cell.angle_alpha   90.00
_cell.angle_beta   90.00
_cell.angle_gamma   90.00
#
_symmetry.space_group_name_H-M   'P 1'
#
loop_
_entity.id
_entity.type
_entity.pdbx_description
1 polymer ?
#
loop_
_entity_poly.entity_id
_entity_poly.type
_entity_poly.pdbx_seq_one_letter_code
_entity_poly.pdbx_strand_id
1 'polypeptide(L)' 'VGTLKQVKKPNPAYYIGKGKAEELAELVKSTGAERVIFGNALKPSQAFKLETLTGVEIIDRWGVSGVVNLQILERG' A
#
# COMPACT_ATOMS: atom_id res chain seq x y z
N VAL A 1 6.06 7.77 10.02
CA VAL A 1 5.87 7.86 8.56
C VAL A 1 4.40 7.56 8.22
N GLY A 2 3.77 8.36 7.33
CA GLY A 2 2.32 8.65 7.29
C GLY A 2 1.33 7.50 7.01
N THR A 3 0.04 7.85 6.92
CA THR A 3 -1.07 6.89 6.69
C THR A 3 -1.94 7.29 5.50
N LEU A 4 -2.29 6.31 4.66
CA LEU A 4 -3.17 6.47 3.50
C LEU A 4 -4.43 5.58 3.68
N LYS A 5 -5.62 6.12 3.37
CA LYS A 5 -6.89 5.42 3.50
C LYS A 5 -7.74 5.53 2.23
N GLN A 6 -8.49 4.47 1.91
CA GLN A 6 -9.51 4.49 0.87
C GLN A 6 -10.74 3.67 1.29
N VAL A 7 -11.93 4.26 1.14
CA VAL A 7 -13.23 3.61 1.38
C VAL A 7 -13.95 3.47 0.03
N LYS A 8 -13.47 2.55 -0.82
CA LYS A 8 -14.08 2.19 -2.12
C LYS A 8 -13.97 0.68 -2.33
N LYS A 9 -14.80 0.12 -3.22
CA LYS A 9 -14.69 -1.28 -3.64
C LYS A 9 -13.24 -1.57 -4.10
N PRO A 10 -12.66 -2.72 -3.72
CA PRO A 10 -11.30 -3.06 -4.10
C PRO A 10 -11.10 -3.05 -5.62
N ASN A 11 -10.04 -2.40 -6.07
CA ASN A 11 -9.63 -2.47 -7.47
C ASN A 11 -8.93 -3.81 -7.76
N PRO A 12 -9.25 -4.50 -8.86
CA PRO A 12 -8.62 -5.79 -9.17
C PRO A 12 -7.11 -5.69 -9.40
N ALA A 13 -6.59 -4.54 -9.81
CA ALA A 13 -5.17 -4.34 -10.09
C ALA A 13 -4.33 -3.95 -8.86
N TYR A 14 -4.83 -3.09 -7.97
CA TYR A 14 -4.02 -2.54 -6.86
C TYR A 14 -4.69 -2.63 -5.48
N TYR A 15 -5.88 -3.22 -5.37
CA TYR A 15 -6.79 -3.12 -4.21
C TYR A 15 -7.31 -1.69 -3.96
N ILE A 16 -6.46 -0.67 -4.07
CA ILE A 16 -6.83 0.74 -4.13
C ILE A 16 -6.98 1.24 -5.58
N GLY A 17 -7.57 2.41 -5.80
CA GLY A 17 -7.65 2.99 -7.15
C GLY A 17 -6.28 3.43 -7.67
N LYS A 18 -6.11 3.54 -9.00
CA LYS A 18 -4.84 3.94 -9.65
C LYS A 18 -4.27 5.24 -9.09
N GLY A 19 -5.08 6.30 -9.00
CA GLY A 19 -4.62 7.58 -8.44
C GLY A 19 -4.18 7.48 -6.98
N LYS A 20 -4.74 6.55 -6.21
CA LYS A 20 -4.33 6.30 -4.82
C LYS A 20 -3.03 5.51 -4.74
N ALA A 21 -2.80 4.63 -5.71
CA ALA A 21 -1.54 3.91 -5.86
C ALA A 21 -0.41 4.86 -6.29
N GLU A 22 -0.71 5.86 -7.14
CA GLU A 22 0.22 6.93 -7.49
C GLU A 22 0.54 7.82 -6.29
N GLU A 23 -0.48 8.24 -5.50
CA GLU A 23 -0.32 8.97 -4.24
C GLU A 23 0.55 8.19 -3.23
N LEU A 24 0.39 6.86 -3.17
CA LEU A 24 1.24 6.00 -2.35
C LEU A 24 2.70 6.02 -2.82
N ALA A 25 2.96 5.94 -4.12
CA ALA A 25 4.32 5.98 -4.67
C ALA A 25 5.00 7.32 -4.41
N GLU A 26 4.28 8.44 -4.56
CA GLU A 26 4.78 9.76 -4.20
C GLU A 26 5.07 9.88 -2.70
N LEU A 27 4.21 9.30 -1.86
CA LEU A 27 4.42 9.28 -0.42
C LEU A 27 5.66 8.46 -0.05
N VAL A 28 5.83 7.28 -0.64
CA VAL A 28 7.03 6.44 -0.47
C VAL A 28 8.29 7.22 -0.85
N LYS A 29 8.29 7.86 -2.03
CA LYS A 29 9.42 8.64 -2.53
C LYS A 29 9.75 9.85 -1.66
N SER A 30 8.74 10.61 -1.25
CA SER A 30 8.93 11.84 -0.46
C SER A 30 9.34 11.55 0.99
N THR A 31 8.97 10.38 1.52
CA THR A 31 9.30 10.00 2.90
C THR A 31 10.56 9.13 3.01
N GLY A 32 11.05 8.56 1.91
CA GLY A 32 12.17 7.60 1.96
C GLY A 32 11.77 6.27 2.59
N ALA A 33 10.47 5.93 2.52
CA ALA A 33 9.97 4.65 2.98
C ALA A 33 10.71 3.47 2.32
N GLU A 34 11.05 2.44 3.09
CA GLU A 34 11.61 1.20 2.53
C GLU A 34 10.57 0.08 2.41
N ARG A 35 9.44 0.22 3.12
CA ARG A 35 8.36 -0.78 3.15
C ARG A 35 6.99 -0.13 3.31
N VAL A 36 5.97 -0.80 2.78
CA VAL A 36 4.57 -0.43 2.94
C VAL A 36 3.77 -1.59 3.49
N ILE A 37 3.06 -1.36 4.59
CA ILE A 37 2.19 -2.38 5.17
C ILE A 37 0.73 -2.15 4.76
N PHE A 38 0.16 -3.06 3.97
CA PHE A 38 -1.26 -3.09 3.64
C PHE A 38 -2.07 -3.79 4.73
N GLY A 39 -3.07 -3.10 5.30
CA GLY A 39 -3.93 -3.66 6.34
C GLY A 39 -4.91 -4.76 5.89
N ASN A 40 -5.01 -5.02 4.59
CA ASN A 40 -5.89 -6.05 4.01
C ASN A 40 -5.06 -7.03 3.17
N ALA A 41 -5.53 -8.27 3.08
CA ALA A 41 -4.94 -9.27 2.22
C ALA A 41 -4.95 -8.83 0.74
N LEU A 42 -3.80 -8.93 0.09
CA LEU A 42 -3.62 -8.66 -1.32
C LEU A 42 -3.54 -9.97 -2.10
N LYS A 43 -4.05 -9.97 -3.34
CA LYS A 43 -3.69 -11.04 -4.28
C LYS A 43 -2.20 -10.88 -4.66
N PRO A 44 -1.48 -11.96 -5.00
CA PRO A 44 -0.08 -11.87 -5.42
C PRO A 44 0.15 -10.86 -6.55
N SER A 45 -0.77 -10.79 -7.51
CA SER A 45 -0.70 -9.84 -8.62
C SER A 45 -0.93 -8.38 -8.21
N GLN A 46 -1.65 -8.13 -7.13
CA GLN A 46 -1.86 -6.78 -6.60
C GLN A 46 -0.61 -6.30 -5.84
N ALA A 47 -0.05 -7.16 -4.98
CA ALA A 47 1.20 -6.87 -4.28
C ALA A 47 2.33 -6.57 -5.28
N PHE A 48 2.54 -7.46 -6.25
CA PHE A 48 3.57 -7.27 -7.30
C PHE A 48 3.43 -5.94 -8.05
N LYS A 49 2.19 -5.55 -8.40
CA LYS A 49 1.92 -4.28 -9.09
C LYS A 49 2.20 -3.06 -8.20
N LEU A 50 1.88 -3.16 -6.91
CA LEU A 50 2.17 -2.11 -5.93
C LEU A 50 3.68 -1.99 -5.68
N GLU A 51 4.39 -3.10 -5.56
CA GLU A 51 5.86 -3.14 -5.45
C GLU A 51 6.51 -2.50 -6.67
N THR A 52 6.08 -2.90 -7.87
CA THR A 52 6.59 -2.34 -9.13
C THR A 52 6.35 -0.83 -9.21
N LEU A 53 5.20 -0.34 -8.74
CA LEU A 53 4.84 1.07 -8.79
C LEU A 53 5.58 1.90 -7.73
N THR A 54 5.75 1.37 -6.53
CA THR A 54 6.30 2.09 -5.37
C THR A 54 7.81 1.93 -5.23
N GLY A 55 8.39 0.87 -5.81
CA GLY A 55 9.81 0.53 -5.72
C GLY A 55 10.23 -0.09 -4.39
N VAL A 56 9.27 -0.47 -3.53
CA VAL A 56 9.52 -0.95 -2.16
C VAL A 56 8.72 -2.21 -1.85
N GLU A 57 9.14 -2.93 -0.82
CA GLU A 57 8.48 -4.16 -0.37
C GLU A 57 7.05 -3.87 0.13
N ILE A 58 6.08 -4.64 -0.38
CA ILE A 58 4.68 -4.56 0.06
C ILE A 58 4.37 -5.76 0.96
N ILE A 59 4.04 -5.49 2.21
CA ILE A 59 3.64 -6.51 3.18
C ILE A 59 2.14 -6.39 3.41
N ASP A 60 1.37 -7.42 3.10
CA ASP A 60 -0.04 -7.47 3.46
C ASP A 60 -0.25 -8.14 4.83
N ARG A 61 -1.29 -7.70 5.54
CA ARG A 61 -1.73 -8.32 6.79
C ARG A 61 -3.00 -9.12 6.55
N TRP A 62 -2.99 -10.38 7.00
CA TRP A 62 -4.21 -11.17 7.20
C TRP A 62 -4.94 -10.62 8.45
N GLY A 63 -5.64 -9.50 8.30
CA GLY A 63 -6.39 -8.86 9.38
C GLY A 63 -7.83 -8.62 8.97
N VAL A 64 -8.79 -9.19 9.69
CA VAL A 64 -10.21 -8.85 9.58
C VAL A 64 -10.41 -7.41 10.07
N SER A 65 -10.35 -6.42 9.19
CA SER A 65 -10.92 -5.10 9.44
C SER A 65 -11.07 -4.33 8.13
N GLY A 66 -12.29 -3.84 7.85
CA GLY A 66 -12.64 -3.07 6.64
C GLY A 66 -11.99 -1.67 6.56
N VAL A 67 -10.88 -1.43 7.27
CA VAL A 67 -10.13 -0.18 7.32
C VAL A 67 -8.70 -0.45 6.88
N VAL A 68 -8.33 0.03 5.69
CA VAL A 68 -6.93 0.02 5.21
C VAL A 68 -6.14 1.02 6.06
N ASN A 69 -5.23 0.53 6.92
CA ASN A 69 -4.21 1.36 7.55
C ASN A 69 -2.87 1.04 6.89
N LEU A 70 -2.38 1.98 6.07
CA LEU A 70 -1.03 1.94 5.53
C LEU A 70 -0.08 2.50 6.58
N GLN A 71 0.87 1.69 7.04
CA GLN A 71 1.93 2.15 7.92
C GLN A 71 3.24 2.09 7.16
N ILE A 72 3.83 3.26 6.97
CA ILE A 72 5.14 3.42 6.38
C ILE A 72 6.15 3.36 7.53
N LEU A 73 7.20 2.55 7.38
CA LEU A 73 8.25 2.39 8.37
C LEU A 73 9.55 3.00 7.85
N GLU A 74 10.19 3.84 8.66
CA GLU A 74 11.60 4.22 8.50
C GLU A 74 12.45 3.11 9.13
N ARG A 75 13.68 2.93 8.64
CA ARG A 75 14.66 2.08 9.33
C ARG A 75 14.96 2.66 10.72
N GLY A 76 15.07 1.77 11.69
CA GLY A 76 15.86 2.03 12.90
C GLY A 76 17.35 2.03 12.60
#